data_AF-A0A5E9AT47-F1
#
_entry.id   AF-A0A5E9AT47-F1
#
_cell.length_a   1.000
_cell.length_b   1.000
_cell.length_c   1.000
_cell.angle_alpha   90.00
_cell.angle_beta   90.00
_cell.angle_gamma   90.00
#
_symmetry.space_group_name_H-M   'P 1'
#
loop_
_entity.id
_entity.type
_entity.pdbx_description
1 polymer ?
#
loop_
_entity_poly.entity_id
_entity_poly.type
_entity_poly.pdbx_seq_one_letter_code
_entity_poly.pdbx_strand_id
1 'polypeptide(L)'
;GSGCSAIGGVTRGHAVLGVSEACIATYPGDLASALVAFDAEVHLGERKLKVEDFFLAPGATAEQEHDIRPGEVITAIEIPGSAAARRSTYVKVRDRQSYEFAAASAAVGLELESDGRTIRDIRVALGGVATKPWRVRAVEDALKGKALDEATIRAASELAMEGAVDHGANHYKIALAPRVIARAILELRETA
;
A
#
# COMPACT_ATOMS: atom_id res chain seq x y z
N GLY A 1 14.32 21.20 -8.69
CA GLY A 1 13.91 22.48 -8.09
C GLY A 1 13.14 23.42 -9.01
N SER A 2 12.62 22.97 -10.16
CA SER A 2 11.81 23.80 -11.08
C SER A 2 10.34 24.00 -10.64
N GLY A 3 9.96 23.44 -9.48
CA GLY A 3 8.56 23.36 -9.02
C GLY A 3 7.84 22.09 -9.48
N CYS A 4 6.65 21.85 -8.92
CA CYS A 4 5.77 20.73 -9.25
C CYS A 4 4.52 21.26 -9.97
N SER A 5 4.38 20.98 -11.27
CA SER A 5 3.24 21.45 -12.08
C SER A 5 1.90 20.81 -11.71
N ALA A 6 1.93 19.68 -10.98
CA ALA A 6 0.72 19.01 -10.52
C ALA A 6 0.05 19.74 -9.36
N ILE A 7 0.83 20.38 -8.46
CA ILE A 7 0.30 21.12 -7.32
C ILE A 7 -0.43 22.37 -7.84
N GLY A 8 -1.71 22.50 -7.51
CA GLY A 8 -2.59 23.53 -8.06
C GLY A 8 -3.06 23.27 -9.50
N GLY A 9 -2.68 22.13 -10.10
CA GLY A 9 -3.05 21.69 -11.44
C GLY A 9 -4.07 20.53 -11.45
N VAL A 10 -3.91 19.60 -12.39
CA VAL A 10 -4.78 18.41 -12.51
C VAL A 10 -4.30 17.31 -11.56
N THR A 11 -4.97 17.16 -10.42
CA THR A 11 -4.48 16.32 -9.32
C THR A 11 -5.13 14.94 -9.22
N ARG A 12 -6.16 14.61 -10.00
CA ARG A 12 -6.94 13.36 -9.83
C ARG A 12 -6.10 12.08 -9.70
N GLY A 13 -5.03 11.94 -10.49
CA GLY A 13 -4.15 10.77 -10.46
C GLY A 13 -3.06 10.77 -9.37
N HIS A 14 -2.97 11.83 -8.59
CA HIS A 14 -1.85 12.09 -7.68
C HIS A 14 -2.12 11.57 -6.26
N ALA A 15 -1.03 11.39 -5.52
CA ALA A 15 -1.02 10.82 -4.19
C ALA A 15 -1.72 11.75 -3.18
N VAL A 16 -2.28 11.13 -2.15
CA VAL A 16 -2.78 11.81 -0.94
C VAL A 16 -1.94 11.44 0.28
N LEU A 17 -1.10 10.40 0.21
CA LEU A 17 -0.24 9.95 1.30
C LEU A 17 1.25 10.04 0.92
N GLY A 18 2.09 10.38 1.90
CA GLY A 18 3.53 10.49 1.70
C GLY A 18 3.96 11.63 0.76
N VAL A 19 3.09 12.61 0.57
CA VAL A 19 3.33 13.77 -0.30
C VAL A 19 4.33 14.74 0.32
N SER A 20 4.86 15.64 -0.52
CA SER A 20 5.75 16.73 -0.13
C SER A 20 5.42 17.98 -0.94
N GLU A 21 5.97 19.13 -0.53
CA GLU A 21 5.88 20.36 -1.33
C GLU A 21 6.56 20.21 -2.71
N ALA A 22 7.53 19.30 -2.83
CA ALA A 22 8.25 19.07 -4.07
C ALA A 22 7.55 18.10 -5.03
N CYS A 23 6.75 17.15 -4.52
CA CYS A 23 6.15 16.10 -5.34
C CYS A 23 4.92 15.46 -4.67
N ILE A 24 3.89 15.26 -5.50
CA ILE A 24 2.64 14.54 -5.18
C ILE A 24 2.40 13.35 -6.12
N ALA A 25 3.42 12.90 -6.87
CA ALA A 25 3.27 11.78 -7.81
C ALA A 25 2.90 10.48 -7.08
N THR A 26 2.06 9.66 -7.70
CA THR A 26 1.71 8.33 -7.18
C THR A 26 2.67 7.29 -7.73
N TYR A 27 3.12 6.34 -6.90
CA TYR A 27 3.77 5.13 -7.42
C TYR A 27 2.73 4.16 -8.00
N PRO A 28 2.77 3.80 -9.29
CA PRO A 28 1.66 3.13 -9.96
C PRO A 28 1.71 1.59 -9.91
N GLY A 29 2.83 0.99 -9.50
CA GLY A 29 3.07 -0.44 -9.63
C GLY A 29 2.29 -1.30 -8.63
N ASP A 30 1.45 -2.22 -9.13
CA ASP A 30 0.64 -3.09 -8.29
C ASP A 30 1.48 -4.10 -7.48
N LEU A 31 2.49 -4.71 -8.13
CA LEU A 31 3.32 -5.75 -7.53
C LEU A 31 4.03 -5.24 -6.26
N ALA A 32 4.54 -4.01 -6.28
CA ALA A 32 5.31 -3.49 -5.16
C ALA A 32 4.45 -3.30 -3.90
N SER A 33 3.17 -2.98 -4.01
CA SER A 33 2.25 -2.96 -2.87
C SER A 33 2.10 -4.34 -2.25
N ALA A 34 2.01 -5.41 -3.05
CA ALA A 34 2.02 -6.77 -2.52
C ALA A 34 3.36 -7.13 -1.86
N LEU A 35 4.49 -6.78 -2.47
CA LEU A 35 5.82 -7.04 -1.92
C LEU A 35 6.04 -6.33 -0.57
N VAL A 36 5.66 -5.06 -0.47
CA VAL A 36 5.67 -4.30 0.79
C VAL A 36 4.72 -4.91 1.80
N ALA A 37 3.57 -5.44 1.38
CA ALA A 37 2.64 -6.06 2.31
C ALA A 37 3.22 -7.31 3.00
N PHE A 38 4.12 -8.02 2.32
CA PHE A 38 4.65 -9.31 2.78
C PHE A 38 6.14 -9.26 3.11
N ASP A 39 6.64 -8.09 3.53
CA ASP A 39 8.01 -7.88 4.03
C ASP A 39 9.11 -8.40 3.09
N ALA A 40 8.86 -8.34 1.78
CA ALA A 40 9.79 -8.79 0.76
C ALA A 40 11.13 -8.04 0.86
N GLU A 41 12.18 -8.67 0.36
CA GLU A 41 13.52 -8.11 0.27
C GLU A 41 13.95 -7.99 -1.19
N VAL A 42 14.64 -6.90 -1.52
CA VAL A 42 15.30 -6.71 -2.80
C VAL A 42 16.80 -6.95 -2.63
N HIS A 43 17.39 -7.70 -3.56
CA HIS A 43 18.81 -8.01 -3.58
C HIS A 43 19.49 -7.15 -4.64
N LEU A 44 20.54 -6.44 -4.23
CA LEU A 44 21.36 -5.55 -5.04
C LEU A 44 22.80 -6.08 -5.13
N GLY A 45 22.96 -7.37 -5.46
CA GLY A 45 24.22 -8.08 -5.29
C GLY A 45 24.45 -8.52 -3.84
N GLU A 46 25.48 -7.99 -3.18
CA GLU A 46 25.78 -8.32 -1.78
C GLU A 46 24.85 -7.61 -0.77
N ARG A 47 24.24 -6.50 -1.19
CA ARG A 47 23.33 -5.72 -0.33
C ARG A 47 21.90 -6.24 -0.45
N LYS A 48 21.25 -6.41 0.69
CA LYS A 48 19.81 -6.69 0.80
C LYS A 48 19.13 -5.60 1.60
N LEU A 49 17.90 -5.27 1.22
CA LEU A 49 17.06 -4.34 1.96
C LEU A 49 15.60 -4.73 1.83
N LYS A 50 14.78 -4.36 2.83
CA LYS A 50 13.34 -4.51 2.73
C LYS A 50 12.84 -3.68 1.55
N VAL A 51 11.89 -4.24 0.81
CA VAL A 51 11.28 -3.55 -0.34
C VAL A 51 10.62 -2.24 0.10
N GLU A 52 10.11 -2.15 1.33
CA GLU A 52 9.58 -0.89 1.88
C GLU A 52 10.63 0.22 2.00
N ASP A 53 11.86 -0.13 2.36
CA ASP A 53 13.01 0.79 2.49
C ASP A 53 13.63 1.10 1.12
N PHE A 54 13.47 0.19 0.16
CA PHE A 54 13.92 0.42 -1.22
C PHE A 54 13.19 1.57 -1.88
N PHE A 55 11.90 1.78 -1.59
CA PHE A 55 11.16 2.94 -2.09
C PHE A 55 11.29 4.15 -1.15
N LEU A 56 11.87 5.22 -1.66
CA LEU A 56 12.12 6.45 -0.91
C LEU A 56 10.90 7.38 -0.95
N ALA A 57 10.69 8.13 0.13
CA ALA A 57 9.73 9.23 0.12
C ALA A 57 10.33 10.41 -0.68
N PRO A 58 9.52 11.18 -1.42
CA PRO A 58 10.05 12.23 -2.29
C PRO A 58 10.77 13.34 -1.53
N GLY A 59 10.24 13.77 -0.38
CA GLY A 59 10.87 14.83 0.44
C GLY A 59 11.27 16.06 -0.38
N ALA A 60 12.54 16.45 -0.27
CA ALA A 60 13.14 17.50 -1.10
C ALA A 60 13.91 16.96 -2.33
N THR A 61 14.02 15.64 -2.47
CA THR A 61 14.86 14.92 -3.44
C THR A 61 14.02 13.93 -4.24
N ALA A 62 12.94 14.41 -4.86
CA ALA A 62 11.96 13.57 -5.56
C ALA A 62 12.55 12.81 -6.77
N GLU A 63 13.72 13.23 -7.27
CA GLU A 63 14.48 12.51 -8.29
C GLU A 63 15.15 11.23 -7.77
N GLN A 64 15.24 11.04 -6.45
CA GLN A 64 15.77 9.84 -5.81
C GLN A 64 14.60 8.96 -5.33
N GLU A 65 14.12 8.10 -6.22
CA GLU A 65 12.94 7.26 -5.96
C GLU A 65 13.28 5.98 -5.19
N HIS A 66 14.51 5.50 -5.32
CA HIS A 66 14.93 4.21 -4.79
C HIS A 66 16.29 4.27 -4.09
N ASP A 67 16.47 3.48 -3.02
CA ASP A 67 17.80 3.24 -2.41
C ASP A 67 18.61 2.25 -3.26
N ILE A 68 19.04 2.69 -4.43
CA ILE A 68 19.97 2.00 -5.32
C ILE A 68 21.17 2.91 -5.61
N ARG A 69 22.37 2.37 -5.45
CA ARG A 69 23.62 3.12 -5.61
C ARG A 69 24.17 2.94 -7.03
N PRO A 70 25.00 3.88 -7.51
CA PRO A 70 25.69 3.71 -8.79
C PRO A 70 26.44 2.37 -8.85
N GLY A 71 26.15 1.58 -9.88
CA GLY A 71 26.76 0.25 -10.09
C GLY A 71 26.02 -0.92 -9.43
N GLU A 72 25.02 -0.66 -8.58
CA GLU A 72 24.13 -1.72 -8.08
C GLU A 72 23.08 -2.09 -9.13
N VAL A 73 22.69 -3.36 -9.14
CA VAL A 73 21.65 -3.90 -10.02
C VAL A 73 20.74 -4.81 -9.19
N ILE A 74 19.43 -4.73 -9.41
CA ILE A 74 18.48 -5.66 -8.80
C ILE A 74 18.70 -7.06 -9.38
N THR A 75 19.11 -8.00 -8.54
CA THR A 75 19.41 -9.38 -8.96
C THR A 75 18.34 -10.38 -8.55
N ALA A 76 17.58 -10.09 -7.49
CA ALA A 76 16.50 -10.96 -7.00
C ALA A 76 15.52 -10.19 -6.11
N ILE A 77 14.33 -10.77 -5.94
CA ILE A 77 13.34 -10.42 -4.92
C ILE A 77 13.06 -11.68 -4.12
N GLU A 78 13.12 -11.59 -2.80
CA GLU A 78 12.83 -12.68 -1.87
C GLU A 78 11.58 -12.32 -1.06
N ILE A 79 10.59 -13.22 -1.02
CA ILE A 79 9.35 -13.02 -0.25
C ILE A 79 9.35 -14.04 0.90
N PRO A 80 9.41 -13.59 2.16
CA PRO A 80 9.33 -14.49 3.31
C PRO A 80 8.03 -15.31 3.29
N GLY A 81 8.14 -16.62 3.51
CA GLY A 81 6.96 -17.47 3.67
C GLY A 81 6.22 -17.11 4.97
N SER A 82 4.94 -16.76 4.87
CA SER A 82 4.07 -16.52 6.03
C SER A 82 2.69 -17.15 5.84
N ALA A 83 2.00 -17.47 6.94
CA ALA A 83 0.63 -17.96 6.86
C ALA A 83 -0.32 -16.89 6.30
N ALA A 84 -0.08 -15.62 6.66
CA ALA A 84 -0.80 -14.49 6.10
C ALA A 84 -0.60 -14.36 4.57
N ALA A 85 0.58 -14.67 4.03
CA ALA A 85 0.81 -14.67 2.58
C ALA A 85 0.04 -15.79 1.86
N ARG A 86 -0.13 -16.95 2.50
CA ARG A 86 -0.90 -18.08 1.92
C ARG A 86 -2.39 -17.77 1.77
N ARG A 87 -2.95 -16.96 2.67
CA ARG A 87 -4.33 -16.48 2.59
C ARG A 87 -4.32 -14.97 2.34
N SER A 88 -4.07 -14.62 1.09
CA SER A 88 -3.96 -13.24 0.63
C SER A 88 -4.79 -12.94 -0.61
N THR A 89 -5.13 -11.67 -0.80
CA THR A 89 -5.82 -11.15 -1.98
C THR A 89 -5.25 -9.79 -2.39
N TYR A 90 -5.53 -9.39 -3.62
CA TYR A 90 -5.23 -8.07 -4.14
C TYR A 90 -6.46 -7.47 -4.82
N VAL A 91 -7.04 -6.44 -4.20
CA VAL A 91 -8.20 -5.73 -4.76
C VAL A 91 -7.72 -4.48 -5.46
N LYS A 92 -8.12 -4.30 -6.72
CA LYS A 92 -7.79 -3.13 -7.55
C LYS A 92 -9.04 -2.46 -8.07
N VAL A 93 -9.27 -1.21 -7.65
CA VAL A 93 -10.34 -0.36 -8.18
C VAL A 93 -9.79 0.58 -9.23
N ARG A 94 -10.50 0.72 -10.34
CA ARG A 94 -10.11 1.48 -11.54
C ARG A 94 -11.37 1.87 -12.33
N ASP A 95 -11.23 2.85 -13.23
CA ASP A 95 -12.36 3.43 -13.98
C ASP A 95 -12.88 2.47 -15.07
N ARG A 96 -11.98 1.69 -15.68
CA ARG A 96 -12.31 0.63 -16.64
C ARG A 96 -11.86 -0.75 -16.18
N GLN A 97 -12.50 -1.79 -16.71
CA GLN A 97 -12.35 -3.17 -16.21
C GLN A 97 -10.93 -3.74 -16.32
N SER A 98 -10.13 -3.31 -17.30
CA SER A 98 -8.75 -3.79 -17.51
C SER A 98 -7.87 -2.73 -18.17
N TYR A 99 -6.56 -2.99 -18.23
CA TYR A 99 -5.56 -2.12 -18.85
C TYR A 99 -5.50 -0.70 -18.25
N GLU A 100 -5.62 -0.59 -16.93
CA GLU A 100 -5.55 0.70 -16.22
C GLU A 100 -4.88 0.55 -14.86
N PHE A 101 -4.22 1.62 -14.40
CA PHE A 101 -3.65 1.74 -13.07
C PHE A 101 -4.72 1.86 -11.99
N ALA A 102 -4.32 1.66 -10.73
CA ALA A 102 -5.25 1.68 -9.61
C ALA A 102 -5.69 3.13 -9.31
N ALA A 103 -6.99 3.36 -9.25
CA ALA A 103 -7.56 4.50 -8.55
C ALA A 103 -7.25 4.39 -7.04
N ALA A 104 -7.41 3.18 -6.50
CA ALA A 104 -6.84 2.70 -5.25
C ALA A 104 -6.77 1.16 -5.30
N SER A 105 -5.81 0.56 -4.61
CA SER A 105 -5.69 -0.88 -4.46
C SER A 105 -5.24 -1.27 -3.06
N ALA A 106 -5.54 -2.51 -2.64
CA ALA A 106 -5.06 -3.07 -1.39
C ALA A 106 -4.54 -4.49 -1.60
N ALA A 107 -3.31 -4.74 -1.16
CA ALA A 107 -2.76 -6.06 -0.92
C ALA A 107 -3.04 -6.43 0.54
N VAL A 108 -3.77 -7.53 0.76
CA VAL A 108 -4.14 -7.97 2.11
C VAL A 108 -3.77 -9.44 2.29
N GLY A 109 -3.20 -9.79 3.44
CA GLY A 109 -3.03 -11.17 3.89
C GLY A 109 -3.48 -11.35 5.33
N LEU A 110 -3.98 -12.55 5.64
CA LEU A 110 -4.63 -12.84 6.91
C LEU A 110 -4.20 -14.21 7.45
N GLU A 111 -3.79 -14.25 8.71
CA GLU A 111 -3.66 -15.47 9.49
C GLU A 111 -4.73 -15.43 10.60
N LEU A 112 -5.48 -16.52 10.74
CA LEU A 112 -6.45 -16.67 11.82
C LEU A 112 -5.88 -17.57 12.91
N GLU A 113 -6.34 -17.34 14.14
CA GLU A 113 -6.20 -18.28 15.24
C GLU A 113 -6.93 -19.60 14.94
N SER A 114 -6.69 -20.61 15.77
CA SER A 114 -7.31 -21.93 15.65
C SER A 114 -8.83 -21.92 15.77
N ASP A 115 -9.42 -20.85 16.29
CA ASP A 115 -10.87 -20.65 16.35
C ASP A 115 -11.51 -20.28 15.01
N GLY A 116 -10.68 -20.00 13.98
CA GLY A 116 -11.12 -19.59 12.65
C GLY A 116 -11.84 -18.24 12.60
N ARG A 117 -11.74 -17.41 13.65
CA ARG A 117 -12.45 -16.14 13.79
C ARG A 117 -11.56 -14.99 14.23
N THR A 118 -10.60 -15.25 15.11
CA THR A 118 -9.70 -14.23 15.66
C THR A 118 -8.50 -14.03 14.75
N ILE A 119 -8.18 -12.78 14.44
CA ILE A 119 -7.06 -12.39 13.59
C ILE A 119 -5.76 -12.57 14.38
N ARG A 120 -4.92 -13.53 13.97
CA ARG A 120 -3.59 -13.75 14.53
C ARG A 120 -2.57 -12.77 13.94
N ASP A 121 -2.54 -12.69 12.61
CA ASP A 121 -1.71 -11.74 11.87
C ASP A 121 -2.51 -11.18 10.70
N ILE A 122 -2.25 -9.93 10.37
CA ILE A 122 -2.86 -9.26 9.22
C ILE A 122 -1.81 -8.35 8.60
N ARG A 123 -1.83 -8.33 7.27
CA ARG A 123 -0.89 -7.59 6.45
C ARG A 123 -1.69 -6.72 5.49
N VAL A 124 -1.52 -5.42 5.48
CA VAL A 124 -2.23 -4.48 4.62
C VAL A 124 -1.25 -3.50 3.97
N ALA A 125 -1.24 -3.42 2.64
CA ALA A 125 -0.58 -2.31 1.94
C ALA A 125 -1.47 -1.76 0.84
N LEU A 126 -1.40 -0.44 0.64
CA LEU A 126 -2.15 0.29 -0.37
C LEU A 126 -1.28 0.57 -1.61
N GLY A 127 -1.96 0.68 -2.76
CA GLY A 127 -1.40 1.18 -4.02
C GLY A 127 -2.30 2.24 -4.63
N GLY A 128 -1.74 3.04 -5.54
CA GLY A 128 -2.50 4.06 -6.28
C GLY A 128 -2.87 5.31 -5.47
N VAL A 129 -2.50 5.42 -4.19
CA VAL A 129 -2.90 6.55 -3.31
C VAL A 129 -1.74 7.26 -2.64
N ALA A 130 -0.53 6.73 -2.76
CA ALA A 130 0.65 7.21 -2.06
C ALA A 130 1.84 7.37 -3.01
N THR A 131 2.83 8.15 -2.59
CA THR A 131 4.06 8.41 -3.34
C THR A 131 4.96 7.18 -3.47
N LYS A 132 4.77 6.19 -2.60
CA LYS A 132 5.37 4.85 -2.65
C LYS A 132 4.35 3.79 -2.22
N PRO A 133 4.60 2.47 -2.42
CA PRO A 133 3.71 1.46 -1.86
C PRO A 133 3.57 1.63 -0.36
N TRP A 134 2.34 1.69 0.14
CA TRP A 134 2.06 2.25 1.47
C TRP A 134 1.62 1.17 2.45
N ARG A 135 2.50 0.80 3.38
CA ARG A 135 2.19 -0.17 4.43
C ARG A 135 1.28 0.45 5.48
N VAL A 136 0.16 -0.19 5.80
CA VAL A 136 -0.88 0.39 6.66
C VAL A 136 -0.86 -0.24 8.07
N ARG A 137 0.24 -0.03 8.80
CA ARG A 137 0.43 -0.62 10.13
C ARG A 137 -0.68 -0.25 11.12
N ALA A 138 -1.21 0.97 11.06
CA ALA A 138 -2.31 1.41 11.93
C ALA A 138 -3.56 0.52 11.80
N VAL A 139 -3.91 0.08 10.58
CA VAL A 139 -5.01 -0.86 10.34
C VAL A 139 -4.67 -2.23 10.89
N GLU A 140 -3.44 -2.69 10.68
CA GLU A 140 -3.00 -4.01 11.15
C GLU A 140 -3.05 -4.12 12.66
N ASP A 141 -2.51 -3.12 13.35
CA ASP A 141 -2.45 -3.09 14.80
C ASP A 141 -3.84 -2.95 15.42
N ALA A 142 -4.76 -2.24 14.75
CA ALA A 142 -6.15 -2.15 15.19
C ALA A 142 -6.93 -3.47 15.05
N LEU A 143 -6.52 -4.36 14.13
CA LEU A 143 -7.24 -5.60 13.81
C LEU A 143 -6.60 -6.86 14.43
N LYS A 144 -5.30 -6.87 14.73
CA LYS A 144 -4.66 -8.01 15.41
C LYS A 144 -5.34 -8.30 16.74
N GLY A 145 -5.64 -9.58 16.98
CA GLY A 145 -6.35 -10.08 18.16
C GLY A 145 -7.85 -9.76 18.18
N LYS A 146 -8.42 -9.17 17.12
CA LYS A 146 -9.87 -8.94 17.00
C LYS A 146 -10.54 -10.06 16.20
N ALA A 147 -11.84 -10.22 16.39
CA ALA A 147 -12.64 -11.07 15.52
C ALA A 147 -12.78 -10.43 14.14
N LEU A 148 -12.94 -11.26 13.10
CA LEU A 148 -13.18 -10.85 11.71
C LEU A 148 -14.61 -10.29 11.50
N ASP A 149 -14.94 -9.26 12.28
CA ASP A 149 -16.22 -8.57 12.29
C ASP A 149 -16.22 -7.36 11.33
N GLU A 150 -17.31 -7.19 10.59
CA GLU A 150 -17.38 -6.18 9.53
C GLU A 150 -17.33 -4.75 10.06
N ALA A 151 -18.02 -4.46 11.18
CA ALA A 151 -18.00 -3.12 11.76
C ALA A 151 -16.59 -2.75 12.24
N THR A 152 -15.91 -3.70 12.87
CA THR A 152 -14.52 -3.57 13.31
C THR A 152 -13.57 -3.35 12.14
N ILE A 153 -13.70 -4.13 11.06
CA ILE A 153 -12.90 -3.99 9.83
C ILE A 153 -13.08 -2.61 9.21
N ARG A 154 -14.32 -2.13 9.07
CA ARG A 154 -14.62 -0.82 8.49
C ARG A 154 -14.02 0.29 9.35
N ALA A 155 -14.24 0.27 10.66
CA ALA A 155 -13.70 1.27 11.57
C ALA A 155 -12.16 1.32 11.55
N ALA A 156 -11.50 0.15 11.58
CA ALA A 156 -10.06 0.07 11.51
C ALA A 156 -9.52 0.59 10.17
N SER A 157 -10.21 0.30 9.05
CA SER A 157 -9.77 0.69 7.71
C SER A 157 -9.69 2.21 7.51
N GLU A 158 -10.46 3.00 8.27
CA GLU A 158 -10.40 4.47 8.23
C GLU A 158 -9.03 5.01 8.70
N LEU A 159 -8.34 4.29 9.59
CA LEU A 159 -6.99 4.64 10.07
C LEU A 159 -5.96 4.68 8.93
N ALA A 160 -6.28 4.07 7.78
CA ALA A 160 -5.37 4.05 6.63
C ALA A 160 -5.03 5.45 6.11
N MET A 161 -5.95 6.40 6.26
CA MET A 161 -5.85 7.75 5.70
C MET A 161 -5.37 8.78 6.73
N GLU A 162 -4.87 8.36 7.89
CA GLU A 162 -4.20 9.26 8.81
C GLU A 162 -3.02 9.96 8.12
N GLY A 163 -3.00 11.30 8.20
CA GLY A 163 -1.99 12.13 7.54
C GLY A 163 -2.21 12.33 6.02
N ALA A 164 -3.35 11.91 5.46
CA ALA A 164 -3.67 12.19 4.07
C ALA A 164 -3.86 13.70 3.81
N VAL A 165 -3.33 14.17 2.69
CA VAL A 165 -3.40 15.56 2.24
C VAL A 165 -4.22 15.64 0.95
N ASP A 166 -5.24 16.49 0.97
CA ASP A 166 -6.11 16.73 -0.17
C ASP A 166 -5.51 17.78 -1.11
N HIS A 167 -5.43 17.45 -2.40
CA HIS A 167 -5.02 18.37 -3.46
C HIS A 167 -6.14 18.64 -4.47
N GLY A 168 -7.41 18.50 -4.06
CA GLY A 168 -8.60 18.81 -4.84
C GLY A 168 -9.17 17.58 -5.54
N ALA A 169 -8.81 17.35 -6.80
CA ALA A 169 -9.43 16.30 -7.60
C ALA A 169 -9.05 14.87 -7.17
N ASN A 170 -8.04 14.67 -6.32
CA ASN A 170 -7.67 13.38 -5.72
C ASN A 170 -8.36 13.08 -4.39
N HIS A 171 -9.18 14.00 -3.83
CA HIS A 171 -9.91 13.80 -2.57
C HIS A 171 -10.65 12.46 -2.52
N TYR A 172 -11.21 12.02 -3.65
CA TYR A 172 -11.95 10.75 -3.73
C TYR A 172 -11.13 9.53 -3.27
N LYS A 173 -9.78 9.58 -3.37
CA LYS A 173 -8.88 8.52 -2.92
C LYS A 173 -8.94 8.34 -1.39
N ILE A 174 -9.12 9.43 -0.63
CA ILE A 174 -9.25 9.42 0.82
C ILE A 174 -10.49 8.61 1.24
N ALA A 175 -11.62 8.81 0.56
CA ALA A 175 -12.83 8.02 0.82
C ALA A 175 -12.77 6.60 0.25
N LEU A 176 -12.02 6.39 -0.84
CA LEU A 176 -11.97 5.11 -1.54
C LEU A 176 -11.07 4.09 -0.85
N ALA A 177 -9.89 4.49 -0.39
CA ALA A 177 -8.87 3.56 0.11
C ALA A 177 -9.31 2.73 1.33
N PRO A 178 -9.95 3.29 2.38
CA PRO A 178 -10.51 2.50 3.48
C PRO A 178 -11.49 1.43 3.00
N ARG A 179 -12.32 1.76 2.01
CA ARG A 179 -13.32 0.83 1.44
C ARG A 179 -12.66 -0.30 0.66
N VAL A 180 -11.56 -0.02 -0.03
CA VAL A 180 -10.78 -1.05 -0.74
C VAL A 180 -10.11 -2.02 0.23
N ILE A 181 -9.57 -1.52 1.34
CA ILE A 181 -9.02 -2.36 2.42
C ILE A 181 -10.13 -3.24 3.01
N ALA A 182 -11.24 -2.65 3.44
CA ALA A 182 -12.34 -3.38 4.04
C ALA A 182 -12.87 -4.47 3.10
N ARG A 183 -13.03 -4.16 1.80
CA ARG A 183 -13.42 -5.14 0.79
C ARG A 183 -12.42 -6.29 0.69
N ALA A 184 -11.12 -6.01 0.61
CA ALA A 184 -10.09 -7.04 0.52
C ALA A 184 -10.09 -7.98 1.74
N ILE A 185 -10.27 -7.45 2.95
CA ILE A 185 -10.37 -8.27 4.17
C ILE A 185 -11.64 -9.13 4.15
N LEU A 186 -12.78 -8.57 3.72
CA LEU A 186 -14.05 -9.30 3.64
C LEU A 186 -14.03 -10.41 2.57
N GLU A 187 -13.37 -10.21 1.43
CA GLU A 187 -13.18 -11.27 0.41
C GLU A 187 -12.38 -12.47 0.98
N LEU A 188 -11.40 -12.20 1.86
CA LEU A 188 -10.67 -13.26 2.54
C LEU A 188 -11.50 -14.00 3.58
N ARG A 189 -12.57 -13.39 4.13
CA ARG A 189 -13.51 -14.07 5.05
C ARG A 189 -14.28 -15.19 4.36
N GLU A 190 -14.71 -14.95 3.12
CA GLU A 190 -15.60 -15.85 2.37
C GLU A 190 -14.87 -17.08 1.79
N THR A 191 -13.55 -17.04 1.73
CA THR A 191 -12.69 -18.09 1.18
C THR A 191 -12.14 -19.07 2.22
N ALA A 192 -12.62 -19.01 3.48
CA ALA A 192 -12.30 -19.94 4.56
C ALA A 192 -13.34 -21.04 4.76
#